data_AF-A0A392MFS4-F1
#
_entry.id   AF-A0A392MFS4-F1
#
_cell.length_a   1.000
_cell.length_b   1.000
_cell.length_c   1.000
_cell.angle_alpha   90.00
_cell.angle_beta   90.00
_cell.angle_gamma   90.00
#
_symmetry.space_group_name_H-M   'P 1'
#
loop_
_entity.id
_entity.type
_entity.pdbx_description
1 polymer ?
#
loop_
_entity_poly.entity_id
_entity_poly.type
_entity_poly.pdbx_seq_one_letter_code
_entity_poly.pdbx_strand_id
1 'polypeptide(L)'
;MLKFRATLPIATLKGDILQILKENDVLVVCGETGSGKTTQVPQFILDEMIESGHGGHCNIICTQPRRIAAISVAERVADERCEPSPGSDGSLIGYQVRLDSARCSFVHSTFCFKVMDLINKLLIDPNWPSMKP
;
A
#
# COMPACT_ATOMS: atom_id res chain seq x y z
N MET A 1 10.49 -8.96 11.94
CA MET A 1 9.36 -8.00 11.92
C MET A 1 7.97 -8.63 12.11
N LEU A 2 7.71 -9.87 11.66
CA LEU A 2 6.39 -10.50 11.76
C LEU A 2 5.78 -10.57 13.19
N LYS A 3 6.60 -10.87 14.21
CA LYS A 3 6.14 -10.89 15.62
C LYS A 3 5.58 -9.54 16.07
N PHE A 4 6.20 -8.43 15.66
CA PHE A 4 5.73 -7.08 15.99
C PHE A 4 4.43 -6.76 15.26
N ARG A 5 4.32 -7.09 13.97
CA ARG A 5 3.08 -6.88 13.18
C ARG A 5 1.88 -7.58 13.83
N ALA A 6 2.07 -8.78 14.36
CA ALA A 6 1.03 -9.54 15.06
C ALA A 6 0.56 -8.91 16.39
N THR A 7 1.37 -8.03 17.00
CA THR A 7 0.97 -7.31 18.23
C THR A 7 0.13 -6.05 17.97
N LEU A 8 0.03 -5.61 16.71
CA LEU A 8 -0.74 -4.42 16.38
C LEU A 8 -2.25 -4.73 16.46
N PRO A 9 -3.07 -3.84 17.04
CA PRO A 9 -4.51 -4.08 17.20
C PRO A 9 -5.22 -4.50 15.90
N ILE A 10 -4.85 -3.87 14.78
CA ILE A 10 -5.43 -4.15 13.46
C ILE A 10 -5.17 -5.58 12.95
N ALA A 11 -4.16 -6.29 13.47
CA ALA A 11 -3.81 -7.64 13.02
C ALA A 11 -4.92 -8.66 13.33
N THR A 12 -5.64 -8.46 14.44
CA THR A 12 -6.79 -9.31 14.81
C THR A 12 -7.95 -9.21 13.82
N LEU A 13 -8.05 -8.07 13.12
CA LEU A 13 -9.12 -7.78 12.16
C LEU A 13 -8.74 -8.15 10.71
N LYS A 14 -7.57 -8.77 10.47
CA LYS A 14 -7.10 -9.12 9.11
C LYS A 14 -8.16 -9.90 8.33
N GLY A 15 -8.71 -10.96 8.92
CA GLY A 15 -9.69 -11.84 8.28
C GLY A 15 -10.96 -11.08 7.88
N ASP A 16 -11.54 -10.35 8.83
CA ASP A 16 -12.77 -9.57 8.62
C ASP A 16 -12.58 -8.51 7.53
N ILE A 17 -11.46 -7.78 7.54
CA ILE A 17 -11.13 -6.76 6.54
C ILE A 17 -11.10 -7.38 5.14
N LEU A 18 -10.40 -8.51 4.97
CA LEU A 18 -10.28 -9.18 3.69
C LEU A 18 -11.61 -9.78 3.22
N GLN A 19 -12.41 -10.32 4.12
CA GLN A 19 -13.73 -10.84 3.78
C GLN A 19 -14.67 -9.72 3.32
N ILE A 20 -14.76 -8.62 4.08
CA ILE A 20 -15.65 -7.51 3.74
C ILE A 20 -15.24 -6.89 2.40
N LEU A 21 -13.94 -6.74 2.12
CA LEU A 21 -13.44 -6.25 0.82
C LEU A 21 -13.71 -7.18 -0.36
N LYS A 22 -13.87 -8.50 -0.14
CA LYS A 22 -14.29 -9.43 -1.20
C LYS A 22 -15.75 -9.24 -1.58
N GLU A 23 -16.57 -8.79 -0.62
CA GLU A 23 -18.02 -8.64 -0.78
C GLU A 23 -18.44 -7.20 -1.11
N ASN A 24 -17.55 -6.22 -0.93
CA ASN A 24 -17.84 -4.79 -1.06
C ASN A 24 -16.71 -4.02 -1.73
N ASP A 25 -17.06 -3.10 -2.63
CA ASP A 25 -16.08 -2.21 -3.31
C ASP A 25 -15.45 -1.17 -2.37
N VAL A 26 -16.11 -0.86 -1.24
CA VAL A 26 -15.71 0.20 -0.31
C VAL A 26 -15.75 -0.30 1.12
N LEU A 27 -14.65 -0.10 1.85
CA LEU A 27 -14.53 -0.40 3.28
C LEU A 27 -14.04 0.85 4.03
N VAL A 28 -14.69 1.16 5.15
CA VAL A 28 -14.24 2.19 6.10
C VAL A 28 -13.58 1.53 7.29
N VAL A 29 -12.27 1.73 7.46
CA VAL A 29 -11.49 1.19 8.60
C VAL A 29 -11.25 2.27 9.64
N CYS A 30 -11.95 2.19 10.76
CA CYS A 30 -11.78 3.08 11.91
C CYS A 30 -10.84 2.47 12.95
N GLY A 31 -10.07 3.31 13.64
CA GLY A 31 -9.25 2.87 14.77
C GLY A 31 -8.31 3.96 15.25
N GLU A 32 -7.73 3.79 16.43
CA GLU A 32 -6.87 4.78 17.07
C GLU A 32 -5.53 4.99 16.35
N THR A 33 -4.88 6.14 16.58
CA THR A 33 -3.51 6.38 16.11
C THR A 33 -2.57 5.32 16.70
N GLY A 34 -1.68 4.75 15.88
CA GLY A 34 -0.80 3.67 16.31
C GLY A 34 -1.40 2.26 16.21
N SER A 35 -2.68 2.12 15.86
CA SER A 35 -3.31 0.80 15.70
C SER A 35 -2.77 -0.04 14.52
N GLY A 36 -1.95 0.56 13.65
CA GLY A 36 -1.30 -0.12 12.52
C GLY A 36 -2.03 0.01 11.17
N LYS A 37 -3.14 0.74 11.08
CA LYS A 37 -3.97 0.82 9.85
C LYS A 37 -3.16 1.12 8.58
N THR A 38 -2.40 2.21 8.60
CA THR A 38 -1.68 2.74 7.43
C THR A 38 -0.58 1.81 6.92
N THR A 39 0.05 1.04 7.82
CA THR A 39 1.12 0.11 7.45
C THR A 39 0.58 -1.29 7.15
N GLN A 40 -0.44 -1.77 7.88
CA GLN A 40 -0.84 -3.18 7.83
C GLN A 40 -1.99 -3.50 6.87
N VAL A 41 -3.06 -2.68 6.83
CA VAL A 41 -4.24 -2.96 5.97
C VAL A 41 -3.83 -3.20 4.52
N PRO A 42 -2.96 -2.37 3.93
CA PRO A 42 -2.59 -2.57 2.54
C PRO A 42 -1.68 -3.80 2.34
N GLN A 43 -0.85 -4.12 3.32
CA GLN A 43 -0.05 -5.36 3.30
C GLN A 43 -0.95 -6.59 3.38
N PHE A 44 -2.05 -6.56 4.14
CA PHE A 44 -3.00 -7.68 4.18
C PHE A 44 -3.60 -7.98 2.82
N ILE A 45 -3.99 -6.93 2.08
CA ILE A 45 -4.55 -7.06 0.72
C ILE A 45 -3.49 -7.61 -0.24
N LEU A 46 -2.26 -7.09 -0.17
CA LEU A 46 -1.17 -7.57 -1.02
C LEU A 46 -0.84 -9.04 -0.73
N ASP A 47 -0.70 -9.40 0.55
CA ASP A 47 -0.38 -10.76 0.98
C ASP A 47 -1.48 -11.74 0.52
N GLU A 48 -2.76 -11.40 0.67
CA GLU A 48 -3.89 -12.22 0.18
C GLU A 48 -3.85 -12.42 -1.35
N MET A 49 -3.55 -11.36 -2.11
CA MET A 49 -3.48 -11.44 -3.57
C MET A 49 -2.30 -12.31 -4.02
N ILE A 50 -1.15 -12.21 -3.34
CA ILE A 50 0.02 -13.07 -3.59
C ILE A 50 -0.33 -14.53 -3.27
N GLU A 51 -0.90 -14.80 -2.09
CA GLU A 51 -1.31 -16.14 -1.65
C GLU A 51 -2.34 -16.76 -2.58
N SER A 52 -3.24 -15.93 -3.15
CA SER A 52 -4.24 -16.36 -4.13
C SER A 52 -3.70 -16.51 -5.56
N GLY A 53 -2.39 -16.32 -5.79
CA GLY A 53 -1.78 -16.41 -7.13
C GLY A 53 -2.06 -15.22 -8.06
N HIS A 54 -2.71 -14.16 -7.57
CA HIS A 54 -3.07 -12.95 -8.30
C HIS A 54 -2.14 -11.77 -7.99
N GLY A 55 -1.03 -12.00 -7.29
CA GLY A 55 -0.10 -10.95 -6.87
C GLY A 55 0.34 -10.06 -8.03
N GLY A 56 0.62 -10.64 -9.20
CA GLY A 56 0.99 -9.94 -10.44
C GLY A 56 0.01 -8.84 -10.89
N HIS A 57 -1.27 -8.96 -10.53
CA HIS A 57 -2.32 -8.00 -10.91
C HIS A 57 -2.69 -7.04 -9.77
N CYS A 58 -2.02 -7.14 -8.62
CA CYS A 58 -2.32 -6.32 -7.45
C CYS A 58 -1.55 -4.99 -7.49
N ASN A 59 -2.28 -3.89 -7.68
CA ASN A 59 -1.74 -2.53 -7.61
C ASN A 59 -2.45 -1.76 -6.49
N ILE A 60 -1.70 -1.41 -5.44
CA ILE A 60 -2.25 -0.73 -4.27
C ILE A 60 -1.67 0.67 -4.17
N ILE A 61 -2.57 1.66 -4.09
CA ILE A 61 -2.20 3.06 -3.91
C ILE A 61 -2.67 3.51 -2.55
N CYS A 62 -1.74 3.95 -1.71
CA CYS A 62 -2.03 4.52 -0.40
C CYS A 62 -1.71 6.01 -0.40
N THR A 63 -2.71 6.83 -0.13
CA THR A 63 -2.54 8.29 -0.10
C THR A 63 -2.13 8.78 1.27
N GLN A 64 -1.18 9.70 1.33
CA GLN A 64 -0.76 10.40 2.55
C GLN A 64 -0.89 11.91 2.37
N PRO A 65 -1.29 12.67 3.40
CA PRO A 65 -1.44 14.13 3.30
C PRO A 65 -0.10 14.86 3.31
N ARG A 66 0.99 14.22 3.76
CA ARG A 66 2.31 14.87 3.92
C ARG A 66 3.40 14.07 3.20
N ARG A 67 4.34 14.78 2.55
CA ARG A 67 5.50 14.18 1.84
C ARG A 67 6.32 13.25 2.71
N ILE A 68 6.72 13.75 3.88
CA ILE A 68 7.52 12.95 4.82
C ILE A 68 6.80 11.68 5.28
N ALA A 69 5.46 11.73 5.42
CA ALA A 69 4.68 10.55 5.81
C ALA A 69 4.62 9.50 4.69
N ALA A 70 4.49 9.90 3.42
CA ALA A 70 4.52 8.94 2.31
C ALA A 70 5.86 8.21 2.22
N ILE A 71 6.96 8.96 2.34
CA ILE A 71 8.31 8.41 2.29
C ILE A 71 8.56 7.49 3.49
N SER A 72 8.31 7.98 4.71
CA SER A 72 8.58 7.21 5.94
C SER A 72 7.73 5.95 6.04
N VAL A 73 6.48 5.99 5.58
CA VAL A 73 5.61 4.81 5.57
C VAL A 73 6.10 3.80 4.54
N ALA A 74 6.51 4.24 3.35
CA ALA A 74 7.07 3.34 2.34
C ALA A 74 8.34 2.64 2.85
N GLU A 75 9.28 3.40 3.43
CA GLU A 75 10.49 2.85 4.04
C GLU A 75 10.17 1.87 5.16
N ARG A 76 9.24 2.25 6.06
CA ARG A 76 8.82 1.39 7.16
C ARG A 76 8.21 0.07 6.66
N VAL A 77 7.38 0.13 5.63
CA VAL A 77 6.72 -1.06 5.08
C VAL A 77 7.71 -1.95 4.34
N ALA A 78 8.67 -1.38 3.60
CA ALA A 78 9.76 -2.15 3.01
C ALA A 78 10.58 -2.89 4.08
N ASP A 79 10.95 -2.21 5.17
CA ASP A 79 11.66 -2.81 6.30
C ASP A 79 10.83 -3.90 7.01
N GLU A 80 9.52 -3.68 7.20
CA GLU A 80 8.60 -4.69 7.75
C GLU A 80 8.49 -5.96 6.90
N ARG A 81 8.73 -5.85 5.59
CA ARG A 81 8.74 -6.96 4.61
C ARG A 81 10.13 -7.53 4.35
N CYS A 82 11.17 -7.01 5.01
CA CYS A 82 12.56 -7.34 4.73
C CYS A 82 12.94 -7.12 3.25
N GLU A 83 12.34 -6.12 2.61
CA GLU A 83 12.63 -5.72 1.24
C GLU A 83 13.73 -4.64 1.23
N PRO A 84 14.49 -4.50 0.12
CA PRO A 84 15.41 -3.40 -0.04
C PRO A 84 14.64 -2.06 -0.14
N SER A 85 15.39 -0.96 -0.07
CA SER A 85 14.84 0.40 -0.02
C SER A 85 13.74 0.63 -1.08
N PRO A 86 12.67 1.39 -0.79
CA PRO A 86 11.57 1.58 -1.72
C PRO A 86 12.06 1.95 -3.12
N GLY A 87 11.52 1.30 -4.14
CA GLY A 87 11.85 1.55 -5.55
C GLY A 87 13.17 0.97 -6.07
N SER A 88 13.97 0.28 -5.24
CA SER A 88 15.13 -0.49 -5.73
C SER A 88 14.70 -1.79 -6.41
N ASP A 89 15.63 -2.44 -7.11
CA ASP A 89 15.40 -3.76 -7.69
C ASP A 89 15.02 -4.78 -6.61
N GLY A 90 13.92 -5.49 -6.82
CA GLY A 90 13.38 -6.46 -5.86
C GLY A 90 12.50 -5.86 -4.76
N SER A 91 12.26 -4.54 -4.74
CA SER A 91 11.29 -3.91 -3.83
C SER A 91 9.91 -3.84 -4.48
N LEU A 92 8.89 -4.36 -3.80
CA LEU A 92 7.48 -4.21 -4.17
C LEU A 92 6.92 -2.86 -3.72
N ILE A 93 7.60 -2.21 -2.76
CA ILE A 93 7.19 -0.96 -2.15
C ILE A 93 7.85 0.23 -2.85
N GLY A 94 7.07 1.28 -3.07
CA GLY A 94 7.56 2.53 -3.61
C GLY A 94 6.80 3.73 -3.06
N TYR A 95 7.30 4.92 -3.36
CA TYR A 95 6.59 6.17 -3.10
C TYR A 95 6.67 7.14 -4.27
N GLN A 96 5.71 8.05 -4.31
CA GLN A 96 5.71 9.17 -5.26
C GLN A 96 5.25 10.45 -4.57
N VAL A 97 6.14 11.44 -4.56
CA VAL A 97 5.86 12.78 -4.03
C VAL A 97 6.25 13.84 -5.07
N ARG A 98 5.93 15.11 -4.80
CA ARG A 98 6.39 16.20 -5.68
C ARG A 98 7.93 16.25 -5.66
N LEU A 99 8.51 16.26 -6.87
CA LEU A 99 9.96 16.35 -7.16
C LEU A 99 10.82 15.18 -6.66
N ASP A 100 10.21 14.10 -6.15
CA ASP A 100 10.93 12.94 -5.66
C ASP A 100 10.05 11.69 -5.76
N SER A 101 10.61 10.58 -6.23
CA SER A 101 9.89 9.32 -6.36
C SER A 101 10.84 8.15 -6.42
N ALA A 102 10.48 7.08 -5.70
CA ALA A 102 11.16 5.81 -5.76
C ALA A 102 10.14 4.73 -6.17
N ARG A 103 10.22 4.27 -7.41
CA ARG A 103 9.33 3.25 -7.99
C ARG A 103 10.17 2.30 -8.83
N CYS A 104 10.03 1.00 -8.60
CA CYS A 104 10.64 0.01 -9.47
C CYS A 104 9.81 -0.11 -10.75
N SER A 105 10.44 -0.04 -11.92
CA SER A 105 9.78 -0.17 -13.22
C SER A 105 9.50 -1.63 -13.62
N PHE A 106 10.03 -2.60 -12.87
CA PHE A 106 10.06 -4.00 -13.27
C PHE A 106 8.92 -4.84 -12.67
N VAL A 107 8.20 -4.31 -11.67
CA VAL A 107 7.21 -5.08 -10.92
C VAL A 107 5.80 -4.68 -11.32
N HIS A 108 5.08 -5.61 -11.95
CA HIS A 108 3.65 -5.45 -12.28
C HIS A 108 2.80 -5.26 -11.01
N SER A 109 3.23 -5.87 -9.90
CA SER A 109 2.70 -5.67 -8.54
C SER A 109 3.39 -4.50 -7.86
N THR A 110 2.83 -3.29 -7.94
CA THR A 110 3.42 -2.13 -7.26
C THR A 110 2.57 -1.73 -6.06
N PHE A 111 3.19 -1.72 -4.88
CA PHE A 111 2.65 -1.04 -3.72
C PHE A 111 3.19 0.39 -3.68
N CYS A 112 2.36 1.40 -3.94
CA CYS A 112 2.83 2.79 -4.01
C CYS A 112 2.18 3.69 -2.95
N PHE A 113 2.99 4.25 -2.06
CA PHE A 113 2.58 5.33 -1.17
C PHE A 113 2.71 6.68 -1.89
N LYS A 114 1.60 7.37 -2.09
CA LYS A 114 1.57 8.66 -2.80
C LYS A 114 1.15 9.78 -1.87
N VAL A 115 1.70 10.96 -2.08
CA VAL A 115 1.14 12.19 -1.48
C VAL A 115 0.00 12.66 -2.37
N MET A 116 -1.19 12.84 -1.80
CA MET A 116 -2.32 13.41 -2.55
C MET A 116 -1.99 14.83 -3.00
N ASP A 117 -2.10 15.09 -4.31
CA ASP A 117 -3.32 15.59 -4.94
C ASP A 117 -3.99 14.59 -5.94
N LEU A 118 -4.45 13.42 -5.45
CA LEU A 118 -5.06 12.36 -6.27
C LEU A 118 -6.34 12.83 -6.98
N ILE A 119 -7.15 13.67 -6.34
CA ILE A 119 -8.35 14.25 -6.94
C ILE A 119 -7.95 15.15 -8.12
N ASN A 120 -7.00 16.07 -7.94
CA ASN A 120 -6.53 16.92 -9.03
C ASN A 120 -5.90 16.10 -10.16
N LYS A 121 -5.16 15.03 -9.87
CA LYS A 121 -4.59 14.16 -10.91
C LYS A 121 -5.62 13.32 -11.66
N LEU A 122 -6.63 12.76 -10.99
CA LEU A 122 -7.74 12.04 -11.64
C LEU A 122 -8.63 12.99 -12.44
N LEU A 123 -8.79 14.24 -11.99
CA LEU A 123 -9.48 15.29 -12.74
C LEU A 123 -8.70 15.75 -13.98
N ILE A 124 -7.36 15.75 -13.91
CA ILE A 124 -6.47 16.15 -15.02
C ILE A 124 -6.25 15.00 -16.01
N ASP A 125 -6.20 13.75 -15.54
CA ASP A 125 -6.02 12.55 -16.37
C ASP A 125 -6.95 11.41 -15.90
N PRO A 126 -8.15 11.30 -16.50
CA PRO A 126 -9.08 10.21 -16.23
C PRO A 126 -8.55 8.83 -16.70
N ASN A 127 -7.52 8.81 -17.57
CA ASN A 127 -6.96 7.61 -18.17
C ASN A 127 -5.59 7.24 -17.58
N TRP A 128 -5.29 7.69 -16.35
CA TRP A 128 -4.01 7.48 -15.70
C TRP A 128 -3.53 6.01 -15.81
N PRO A 129 -2.28 5.73 -16.24
CA PRO A 129 -1.91 4.47 -16.88
C PRO A 129 -1.59 3.34 -15.88
N SER A 130 -2.37 3.18 -14.82
CA SER A 130 -2.15 2.14 -13.80
C SER A 130 -3.45 1.48 -13.32
N MET A 131 -4.59 1.81 -13.94
CA MET A 131 -5.92 1.27 -13.68
C MET A 131 -6.51 0.61 -14.94
N LYS A 132 -5.69 -0.06 -15.74
CA LYS A 132 -6.22 -1.05 -16.69
C LYS A 132 -5.93 -2.45 -16.14
N PRO A 133 -6.94 -3.34 -16.13
CA PRO A 133 -6.79 -4.72 -15.67
C PRO A 133 -5.78 -5.48 -16.53
#